data_AF-A0A2E2K4C8-F1
#
_entry.id   AF-A0A2E2K4C8-F1
#
_cell.length_a   1.000
_cell.length_b   1.000
_cell.length_c   1.000
_cell.angle_alpha   90.00
_cell.angle_beta   90.00
_cell.angle_gamma   90.00
#
_symmetry.space_group_name_H-M   'P 1'
#
loop_
_entity.id
_entity.type
_entity.pdbx_description
1 polymer ?
#
loop_
_entity_poly.entity_id
_entity_poly.type
_entity_poly.pdbx_seq_one_letter_code
_entity_poly.pdbx_strand_id
1 'polypeptide(L)'
;MDASLTTSLLLLSLTGGYSFSIVWKASLFRSVREQGHRLYFRAAFYTAVCFVCALFLNFNFSLYSKDFAGSQDGFWVAISSFASSEIGSGKLPILLVESFVIGVFLPHILNLIVNILDEVCKKIARVPKASLFLIKPAIQHNDFECLICNAFELEVPILLTLKSRKIYVGWVMDGPNPSVERRYMKILPLISGVRGESFQRLNFTTFYSDVYNQLIEDGKGEEGFQEFEVVIPLDQVANAHLFDLNTYQRFSE
;
A
#
# COMPACT_ATOMS: atom_id res chain seq x y z
N MET A 1 23.44 21.13 -27.52
CA MET A 1 22.15 20.94 -26.83
C MET A 1 22.07 22.01 -25.76
N ASP A 2 21.05 22.87 -25.80
CA ASP A 2 20.95 23.98 -24.84
C ASP A 2 20.79 23.44 -23.43
N ALA A 3 21.54 23.99 -22.46
CA ALA A 3 21.49 23.55 -21.07
C ALA A 3 20.06 23.54 -20.52
N SER A 4 19.21 24.48 -20.97
CA SER A 4 17.78 24.57 -20.62
C SER A 4 16.94 23.36 -21.07
N LEU A 5 17.25 22.78 -22.24
CA LEU A 5 16.55 21.61 -22.76
C LEU A 5 16.89 20.37 -21.93
N THR A 6 18.17 20.19 -21.59
CA THR A 6 18.62 19.06 -20.75
C THR A 6 17.97 19.13 -19.37
N THR A 7 17.93 20.31 -18.76
CA THR A 7 17.28 20.50 -17.44
C THR A 7 15.79 20.21 -17.50
N SER A 8 15.09 20.66 -18.56
CA SER A 8 13.66 20.38 -18.74
C SER A 8 13.38 18.88 -18.88
N LEU A 9 14.22 18.14 -19.62
CA LEU A 9 14.07 16.71 -19.79
C LEU A 9 14.41 15.91 -18.52
N LEU A 10 15.36 16.39 -17.73
CA LEU A 10 15.66 15.82 -16.42
C LEU A 10 14.51 16.05 -15.43
N LEU A 11 13.87 17.22 -15.48
CA LEU A 11 12.67 17.46 -14.71
C LEU A 11 11.52 16.54 -15.16
N LEU A 12 11.37 16.35 -16.48
CA LEU A 12 10.37 15.43 -17.03
C LEU A 12 10.61 13.99 -16.55
N SER A 13 11.83 13.47 -16.63
CA SER A 13 12.13 12.14 -16.10
C SER A 13 11.87 12.03 -14.59
N LEU A 14 12.17 13.09 -13.83
CA LEU A 14 11.87 13.17 -12.41
C LEU A 14 10.37 13.05 -12.12
N THR A 15 9.51 13.69 -12.94
CA THR A 15 8.06 13.53 -12.81
C THR A 15 7.60 12.10 -13.09
N GLY A 16 8.28 11.38 -13.99
CA GLY A 16 8.03 9.96 -14.24
C GLY A 16 8.38 9.09 -13.03
N GLY A 17 9.52 9.33 -12.39
CA GLY A 17 9.89 8.64 -11.15
C GLY A 17 8.95 8.97 -9.99
N TYR A 18 8.50 10.22 -9.88
CA TYR A 18 7.46 10.60 -8.93
C TYR A 18 6.16 9.84 -9.19
N SER A 19 5.67 9.82 -10.44
CA SER A 19 4.48 9.08 -10.86
C SER A 19 4.59 7.60 -10.49
N PHE A 20 5.73 6.96 -10.79
CA PHE A 20 6.00 5.59 -10.40
C PHE A 20 5.81 5.39 -8.90
N SER A 21 6.40 6.27 -8.10
CA SER A 21 6.42 6.17 -6.64
C SER A 21 5.03 6.23 -6.00
N ILE A 22 4.08 6.95 -6.62
CA ILE A 22 2.70 7.15 -6.13
C ILE A 22 1.66 6.27 -6.84
N VAL A 23 2.04 5.49 -7.84
CA VAL A 23 1.13 4.55 -8.52
C VAL A 23 1.43 3.11 -8.10
N TRP A 24 2.70 2.73 -7.97
CA TRP A 24 3.08 1.36 -7.66
C TRP A 24 2.72 0.99 -6.21
N LYS A 25 1.88 -0.05 -6.03
CA LYS A 25 1.32 -0.43 -4.71
C LYS A 25 2.38 -0.61 -3.62
N ALA A 26 3.53 -1.18 -3.93
CA ALA A 26 4.56 -1.46 -2.94
C ALA A 26 5.28 -0.19 -2.46
N SER A 27 5.42 0.83 -3.32
CA SER A 27 6.04 2.10 -2.96
C SER A 27 5.05 3.10 -2.39
N LEU A 28 3.80 3.03 -2.84
CA LEU A 28 2.71 3.96 -2.54
C LEU A 28 2.57 4.25 -1.04
N PHE A 29 2.58 3.20 -0.22
CA PHE A 29 2.42 3.31 1.24
C PHE A 29 3.44 4.27 1.86
N ARG A 30 4.70 4.19 1.42
CA ARG A 30 5.79 5.03 1.93
C ARG A 30 5.75 6.42 1.29
N SER A 31 5.51 6.50 -0.02
CA SER A 31 5.52 7.75 -0.77
C SER A 31 4.45 8.75 -0.28
N VAL A 32 3.23 8.30 0.01
CA VAL A 32 2.13 9.19 0.44
C VAL A 32 2.36 9.77 1.84
N ARG A 33 3.05 9.03 2.71
CA ARG A 33 3.33 9.44 4.10
C ARG A 33 4.62 10.27 4.21
N GLU A 34 5.41 10.33 3.16
CA GLU A 34 6.62 11.15 3.13
C GLU A 34 6.30 12.60 2.76
N GLN A 35 6.89 13.53 3.50
CA GLN A 35 6.73 14.96 3.26
C GLN A 35 8.08 15.64 2.97
N GLY A 36 8.02 16.75 2.23
CA GLY A 36 9.17 17.61 1.97
C GLY A 36 10.29 16.92 1.19
N HIS A 37 11.53 17.02 1.68
CA HIS A 37 12.72 16.61 0.93
C HIS A 37 12.81 15.11 0.63
N ARG A 38 12.25 14.25 1.48
CA ARG A 38 12.28 12.80 1.28
C ARG A 38 11.56 12.38 0.01
N LEU A 39 10.46 13.07 -0.31
CA LEU A 39 9.67 12.81 -1.51
C LEU A 39 10.48 13.09 -2.79
N TYR A 40 11.31 14.14 -2.80
CA TYR A 40 12.19 14.44 -3.94
C TYR A 40 13.26 13.36 -4.12
N PHE A 41 13.89 12.89 -3.04
CA PHE A 41 14.86 11.80 -3.11
C PHE A 41 14.21 10.50 -3.58
N ARG A 42 12.96 10.23 -3.18
CA ARG A 42 12.21 9.07 -3.63
C ARG A 42 11.88 9.14 -5.11
N ALA A 43 11.41 10.29 -5.59
CA ALA A 43 11.19 10.53 -7.02
C ALA A 43 12.49 10.33 -7.82
N ALA A 44 13.61 10.88 -7.34
CA ALA A 44 14.92 10.71 -7.96
C ALA A 44 15.37 9.23 -7.98
N PHE A 45 15.16 8.50 -6.89
CA PHE A 45 15.45 7.07 -6.82
C PHE A 45 14.67 6.26 -7.87
N TYR A 46 13.35 6.46 -7.96
CA TYR A 46 12.54 5.75 -8.96
C TYR A 46 12.84 6.21 -10.39
N THR A 47 13.28 7.46 -10.58
CA THR A 47 13.79 7.94 -11.87
C THR A 47 15.04 7.16 -12.27
N ALA A 48 15.98 6.95 -11.35
CA ALA A 48 17.17 6.14 -11.62
C ALA A 48 16.81 4.68 -11.95
N VAL A 49 15.83 4.09 -11.26
CA VAL A 49 15.32 2.74 -11.58
C VAL A 49 14.73 2.70 -13.00
N CYS A 50 13.84 3.65 -13.34
CA CYS A 50 13.24 3.71 -14.68
C CYS A 50 14.29 3.98 -15.77
N PHE A 51 15.32 4.77 -15.46
CA PHE A 51 16.44 5.03 -16.37
C PHE A 51 17.27 3.76 -16.62
N VAL A 52 17.55 2.96 -15.59
CA VAL A 52 18.20 1.65 -15.74
C VAL A 52 17.33 0.69 -16.56
N CYS A 53 16.01 0.69 -16.35
CA CYS A 53 15.09 -0.07 -17.18
C CYS A 53 15.12 0.39 -18.65
N ALA A 54 15.17 1.69 -18.91
CA ALA A 54 15.31 2.24 -20.27
C ALA A 54 16.62 1.79 -20.93
N LEU A 55 17.75 1.86 -20.20
CA LEU A 55 19.03 1.34 -20.66
C LEU A 55 18.97 -0.15 -21.00
N PHE A 56 18.35 -0.95 -20.14
CA PHE A 56 18.19 -2.38 -20.36
C PHE A 56 17.33 -2.67 -21.60
N LEU A 57 16.22 -1.96 -21.80
CA LEU A 57 15.39 -2.11 -23.00
C LEU A 57 16.15 -1.73 -24.28
N ASN A 58 16.89 -0.63 -24.27
CA ASN A 58 17.73 -0.23 -25.40
C ASN A 58 18.83 -1.25 -25.69
N PHE A 59 19.43 -1.83 -24.65
CA PHE A 59 20.42 -2.87 -24.79
C PHE A 59 19.84 -4.13 -25.44
N ASN A 60 18.69 -4.61 -24.96
CA ASN A 60 18.01 -5.77 -25.55
C ASN A 60 17.54 -5.50 -26.98
N PHE A 61 17.02 -4.30 -27.25
CA PHE A 61 16.65 -3.89 -28.60
C PHE A 61 17.88 -3.86 -29.52
N SER A 62 19.02 -3.36 -29.03
CA SER A 62 20.28 -3.39 -29.78
C SER A 62 20.74 -4.82 -30.04
N LEU A 63 20.63 -5.74 -29.08
CA LEU A 63 20.95 -7.15 -29.28
C LEU A 63 20.02 -7.81 -30.29
N TYR A 64 18.71 -7.61 -30.18
CA TYR A 64 17.73 -8.15 -31.13
C TYR A 64 17.92 -7.60 -32.55
N SER A 65 18.25 -6.31 -32.67
CA SER A 65 18.63 -5.72 -33.96
C SER A 65 19.97 -6.26 -34.50
N LYS A 66 20.85 -6.71 -33.61
CA LYS A 66 22.16 -7.32 -33.89
C LYS A 66 22.12 -8.84 -34.01
N ASP A 67 20.99 -9.50 -33.81
CA ASP A 67 20.76 -10.84 -34.37
C ASP A 67 20.72 -10.79 -35.93
N PHE A 68 20.77 -9.59 -36.52
CA PHE A 68 21.13 -9.33 -37.92
C PHE A 68 22.62 -8.93 -38.14
N ALA A 69 23.40 -8.66 -37.08
CA ALA A 69 24.83 -8.32 -37.14
C ALA A 69 25.53 -8.59 -35.78
N GLY A 70 26.07 -9.80 -35.61
CA GLY A 70 26.60 -10.31 -34.35
C GLY A 70 27.69 -9.43 -33.72
N SER A 71 27.58 -9.21 -32.41
CA SER A 71 28.72 -8.88 -31.53
C SER A 71 28.29 -8.97 -30.07
N GLN A 72 29.02 -9.79 -29.31
CA GLN A 72 28.86 -10.04 -27.87
C GLN A 72 29.29 -8.85 -26.97
N ASP A 73 29.70 -7.71 -27.54
CA ASP A 73 30.24 -6.57 -26.78
C ASP A 73 29.20 -5.48 -26.46
N GLY A 74 27.92 -5.70 -26.80
CA GLY A 74 26.89 -4.67 -26.74
C GLY A 74 26.69 -4.02 -25.36
N PHE A 75 26.87 -4.75 -24.26
CA PHE A 75 26.61 -4.24 -22.91
C PHE A 75 27.72 -3.30 -22.45
N TRP A 76 28.97 -3.75 -22.58
CA TRP A 76 30.13 -2.93 -22.26
C TRP A 76 30.26 -1.78 -23.23
N VAL A 77 29.91 -1.92 -24.51
CA VAL A 77 29.84 -0.80 -25.46
C VAL A 77 28.71 0.17 -25.13
N ALA A 78 27.52 -0.29 -24.72
CA ALA A 78 26.43 0.61 -24.31
C ALA A 78 26.77 1.38 -23.03
N ILE A 79 27.37 0.72 -22.04
CA ILE A 79 27.85 1.35 -20.80
C ILE A 79 29.08 2.22 -21.05
N SER A 80 30.03 1.79 -21.88
CA SER A 80 31.24 2.57 -22.18
C SER A 80 30.93 3.75 -23.08
N SER A 81 29.97 3.66 -24.00
CA SER A 81 29.47 4.81 -24.79
C SER A 81 28.68 5.80 -23.93
N PHE A 82 28.21 5.36 -22.75
CA PHE A 82 27.59 6.23 -21.75
C PHE A 82 28.64 6.87 -20.83
N ALA A 83 29.70 6.12 -20.46
CA ALA A 83 30.75 6.57 -19.55
C ALA A 83 31.86 7.38 -20.24
N SER A 84 32.17 7.10 -21.51
CA SER A 84 32.98 7.98 -22.33
C SER A 84 32.10 9.16 -22.77
N SER A 85 32.60 10.37 -22.60
CA SER A 85 31.89 11.63 -22.84
C SER A 85 31.51 11.89 -24.30
N GLU A 86 31.45 10.87 -25.16
CA GLU A 86 30.74 10.89 -26.44
C GLU A 86 29.24 10.67 -26.20
N ILE A 87 28.66 11.51 -25.35
CA ILE A 87 27.24 11.86 -25.45
C ILE A 87 27.12 12.58 -26.78
N GLY A 88 27.02 11.81 -27.87
CA GLY A 88 26.40 12.27 -29.09
C GLY A 88 25.05 12.83 -28.64
N SER A 89 24.91 14.14 -28.75
CA SER A 89 23.89 14.98 -28.11
C SER A 89 22.42 14.58 -28.36
N GLY A 90 22.17 13.50 -29.10
CA GLY A 90 20.84 12.96 -29.41
C GLY A 90 20.35 11.79 -28.54
N LYS A 91 21.22 10.97 -27.92
CA LYS A 91 20.76 9.75 -27.22
C LYS A 91 20.25 10.00 -25.79
N LEU A 92 20.88 10.91 -25.05
CA LEU A 92 20.46 11.24 -23.68
C LEU A 92 19.01 11.76 -23.61
N PRO A 93 18.55 12.66 -24.49
CA PRO A 93 17.14 13.07 -24.53
C PRO A 93 16.17 11.91 -24.68
N ILE A 94 16.49 10.94 -25.53
CA ILE A 94 15.64 9.77 -25.79
C ILE A 94 15.50 8.93 -24.51
N LEU A 95 16.63 8.62 -23.84
CA LEU A 95 16.61 7.86 -22.59
C LEU A 95 15.84 8.57 -21.47
N LEU A 96 15.93 9.90 -21.38
CA LEU A 96 15.16 10.67 -20.39
C LEU A 96 13.65 10.59 -20.67
N VAL A 97 13.25 10.72 -21.94
CA VAL A 97 11.83 10.56 -22.34
C VAL A 97 11.35 9.14 -22.09
N GLU A 98 12.12 8.12 -22.45
CA GLU A 98 11.78 6.72 -22.19
C GLU A 98 11.65 6.43 -20.70
N SER A 99 12.56 6.95 -19.86
CA SER A 99 12.47 6.80 -18.42
C SER A 99 11.18 7.43 -17.85
N PHE A 100 10.73 8.55 -18.41
CA PHE A 100 9.44 9.14 -18.08
C PHE A 100 8.28 8.22 -18.47
N VAL A 101 8.25 7.75 -19.72
CA VAL A 101 7.21 6.83 -20.23
C VAL A 101 7.14 5.57 -19.37
N ILE A 102 8.29 4.94 -19.08
CA ILE A 102 8.36 3.78 -18.18
C ILE A 102 7.83 4.14 -16.79
N GLY A 103 8.25 5.27 -16.22
CA GLY A 103 7.78 5.72 -14.91
C GLY A 103 6.27 5.92 -14.82
N VAL A 104 5.63 6.33 -15.91
CA VAL A 104 4.17 6.47 -16.00
C VAL A 104 3.49 5.12 -16.19
N PHE A 105 3.90 4.29 -17.15
CA PHE A 105 3.15 3.09 -17.55
C PHE A 105 3.51 1.81 -16.78
N LEU A 106 4.79 1.60 -16.47
CA LEU A 106 5.26 0.42 -15.75
C LEU A 106 4.53 0.15 -14.42
N PRO A 107 4.26 1.15 -13.55
CA PRO A 107 3.59 0.86 -12.27
C PRO A 107 2.15 0.34 -12.47
N HIS A 108 1.45 0.76 -13.53
CA HIS A 108 0.13 0.23 -13.86
C HIS A 108 0.19 -1.23 -14.31
N ILE A 109 1.19 -1.59 -15.13
CA ILE A 109 1.42 -2.98 -15.56
C ILE A 109 1.76 -3.86 -14.36
N LEU A 110 2.67 -3.40 -13.50
CA LEU A 110 3.04 -4.15 -12.29
C LEU A 110 1.82 -4.32 -11.37
N ASN A 111 1.00 -3.28 -11.20
CA ASN A 111 -0.23 -3.35 -10.40
C ASN A 111 -1.24 -4.35 -10.99
N LEU A 112 -1.36 -4.40 -12.32
CA LEU A 112 -2.20 -5.38 -13.01
C LEU A 112 -1.73 -6.82 -12.71
N ILE A 113 -0.42 -7.08 -12.78
CA ILE A 113 0.16 -8.39 -12.43
C ILE A 113 -0.17 -8.76 -10.99
N VAL A 114 0.01 -7.84 -10.03
CA VAL A 114 -0.34 -8.07 -8.62
C VAL A 114 -1.83 -8.37 -8.46
N ASN A 115 -2.71 -7.66 -9.17
CA ASN A 115 -4.16 -7.92 -9.12
C ASN A 115 -4.51 -9.30 -9.66
N ILE A 116 -3.88 -9.73 -10.76
CA ILE A 116 -4.08 -11.07 -11.33
C ILE A 116 -3.62 -12.13 -10.32
N LEU A 117 -2.46 -11.94 -9.70
CA LEU A 117 -1.96 -12.83 -8.66
C LEU A 117 -2.90 -12.88 -7.45
N ASP A 118 -3.44 -11.74 -7.02
CA ASP A 118 -4.43 -11.68 -5.94
C ASP A 118 -5.70 -12.49 -6.28
N GLU A 119 -6.22 -12.38 -7.50
CA GLU A 119 -7.39 -13.18 -7.94
C GLU A 119 -7.10 -14.68 -7.99
N VAL A 120 -5.89 -15.07 -8.41
CA VAL A 120 -5.44 -16.47 -8.35
C VAL A 120 -5.32 -16.94 -6.91
N CYS A 121 -4.72 -16.14 -6.03
CA CYS A 121 -4.60 -16.45 -4.59
C CYS A 121 -5.97 -16.57 -3.92
N LYS A 122 -6.95 -15.72 -4.26
CA LYS A 122 -8.33 -15.83 -3.74
C LYS A 122 -8.97 -17.18 -4.07
N LYS A 123 -8.78 -17.68 -5.30
CA LYS A 123 -9.31 -19.01 -5.71
C LYS A 123 -8.64 -20.14 -4.93
N ILE A 124 -7.39 -19.97 -4.54
CA ILE A 124 -6.63 -20.93 -3.75
C ILE A 124 -6.78 -20.53 -2.28
N ALA A 125 -7.89 -20.92 -1.64
CA ALA A 125 -8.40 -20.47 -0.33
C ALA A 125 -7.46 -20.59 0.90
N ARG A 126 -6.17 -20.88 0.72
CA ARG A 126 -5.14 -20.97 1.77
C ARG A 126 -3.92 -20.07 1.55
N VAL A 127 -3.90 -19.28 0.48
CA VAL A 127 -2.74 -18.41 0.17
C VAL A 127 -3.08 -16.96 0.51
N PRO A 128 -2.29 -16.27 1.37
CA PRO A 128 -2.49 -14.86 1.64
C PRO A 128 -2.35 -14.03 0.34
N LYS A 129 -3.13 -12.96 0.23
CA LYS A 129 -3.14 -12.08 -0.95
C LYS A 129 -1.72 -11.58 -1.26
N ALA A 130 -1.31 -11.61 -2.52
CA ALA A 130 -0.01 -11.14 -2.97
C ALA A 130 0.21 -9.65 -2.64
N SER A 131 -0.83 -8.83 -2.73
CA SER A 131 -0.78 -7.41 -2.31
C SER A 131 -0.42 -7.23 -0.84
N LEU A 132 -0.79 -8.17 0.02
CA LEU A 132 -0.49 -8.13 1.45
C LEU A 132 1.00 -8.30 1.73
N PHE A 133 1.68 -9.16 0.96
CA PHE A 133 3.14 -9.30 1.03
C PHE A 133 3.87 -8.02 0.66
N LEU A 134 3.29 -7.19 -0.21
CA LEU A 134 3.86 -5.89 -0.57
C LEU A 134 3.59 -4.82 0.49
N ILE A 135 2.43 -4.89 1.16
CA ILE A 135 2.02 -3.90 2.17
C ILE A 135 2.69 -4.16 3.52
N LYS A 136 2.84 -5.42 3.95
CA LYS A 136 3.42 -5.79 5.26
C LYS A 136 4.77 -5.12 5.57
N PRO A 137 5.79 -5.17 4.69
CA PRO A 137 7.06 -4.49 4.93
C PRO A 137 6.96 -2.97 4.95
N ALA A 138 5.87 -2.41 4.42
CA ALA A 138 5.63 -0.98 4.43
C ALA A 138 4.96 -0.51 5.74
N ILE A 139 4.03 -1.31 6.30
CA ILE A 139 3.36 -1.03 7.58
C ILE A 139 4.16 -1.44 8.81
N GLN A 140 5.27 -2.20 8.67
CA GLN A 140 6.01 -2.79 9.80
C GLN A 140 6.47 -1.83 10.91
N HIS A 141 6.54 -0.52 10.63
CA HIS A 141 6.92 0.50 11.61
C HIS A 141 5.71 1.23 12.21
N ASN A 142 4.50 0.80 11.90
CA ASN A 142 3.25 1.31 12.43
C ASN A 142 2.48 0.15 13.09
N ASP A 143 2.67 0.00 14.39
CA ASP A 143 2.10 -1.09 15.19
C ASP A 143 0.57 -1.17 15.07
N PHE A 144 -0.08 -0.02 14.91
CA PHE A 144 -1.52 0.06 14.76
C PHE A 144 -2.00 -0.46 13.39
N GLU A 145 -1.34 -0.06 12.30
CA GLU A 145 -1.65 -0.61 10.97
C GLU A 145 -1.33 -2.11 10.92
N CYS A 146 -0.28 -2.57 11.60
CA CYS A 146 0.01 -3.99 11.78
C CYS A 146 -1.09 -4.72 12.55
N LEU A 147 -1.62 -4.15 13.63
CA LEU A 147 -2.74 -4.69 14.39
C LEU A 147 -3.97 -4.87 13.49
N ILE A 148 -4.27 -3.87 12.66
CA ILE A 148 -5.41 -3.90 11.74
C ILE A 148 -5.22 -4.88 10.60
N CYS A 149 -4.02 -4.94 10.04
CA CYS A 149 -3.65 -5.97 9.07
C CYS A 149 -3.89 -7.37 9.65
N ASN A 150 -3.46 -7.62 10.88
CA ASN A 150 -3.63 -8.90 11.56
C ASN A 150 -5.11 -9.20 11.87
N ALA A 151 -5.88 -8.22 12.36
CA ALA A 151 -7.30 -8.39 12.62
C ALA A 151 -8.07 -8.78 11.35
N PHE A 152 -7.74 -8.13 10.23
CA PHE A 152 -8.34 -8.39 8.93
C PHE A 152 -7.91 -9.73 8.34
N GLU A 153 -6.65 -10.14 8.52
CA GLU A 153 -6.13 -11.43 8.04
C GLU A 153 -6.63 -12.64 8.82
N LEU A 154 -6.69 -12.50 10.15
CA LEU A 154 -7.08 -13.57 11.04
C LEU A 154 -8.60 -13.67 11.19
N GLU A 155 -9.35 -12.71 10.63
CA GLU A 155 -10.78 -12.57 10.85
C GLU A 155 -11.10 -12.66 12.34
N VAL A 156 -10.40 -11.83 13.14
CA VAL A 156 -10.67 -11.68 14.59
C VAL A 156 -11.09 -10.25 14.93
N PRO A 157 -12.04 -10.07 15.88
CA PRO A 157 -12.48 -8.74 16.26
C PRO A 157 -11.39 -8.01 17.03
N ILE A 158 -11.51 -6.68 17.10
CA ILE A 158 -10.63 -5.83 17.89
C ILE A 158 -11.40 -5.23 19.06
N LEU A 159 -10.73 -5.00 20.19
CA LEU A 159 -11.22 -4.19 21.28
C LEU A 159 -10.53 -2.83 21.25
N LEU A 160 -11.33 -1.79 21.05
CA LEU A 160 -10.93 -0.39 21.14
C LEU A 160 -11.39 0.21 22.47
N THR A 161 -10.47 0.83 23.19
CA THR A 161 -10.80 1.71 24.32
C THR A 161 -10.56 3.15 23.88
N LEU A 162 -11.60 3.99 23.97
CA LEU A 162 -11.53 5.41 23.64
C LEU A 162 -11.09 6.25 24.85
N LYS A 163 -10.60 7.47 24.59
CA LYS A 163 -10.30 8.47 25.63
C LYS A 163 -11.50 8.79 26.52
N SER A 164 -12.72 8.69 25.97
CA SER A 164 -13.98 8.83 26.72
C SER A 164 -14.29 7.66 27.66
N ARG A 165 -13.43 6.63 27.71
CA ARG A 165 -13.64 5.32 28.35
C ARG A 165 -14.73 4.46 27.72
N LYS A 166 -15.36 4.91 26.63
CA LYS A 166 -16.22 4.05 25.82
C LYS A 166 -15.38 2.95 25.17
N ILE A 167 -15.92 1.75 25.12
CA ILE A 167 -15.30 0.58 24.49
C ILE A 167 -16.17 0.11 23.35
N TYR A 168 -15.49 -0.35 22.30
CA TYR A 168 -16.10 -1.11 21.24
C TYR A 168 -15.30 -2.40 21.01
N VAL A 169 -16.02 -3.51 20.88
CA VAL A 169 -15.50 -4.76 20.35
C VAL A 169 -16.18 -4.98 19.01
N GLY A 170 -15.43 -5.21 17.94
CA GLY A 170 -16.04 -5.35 16.62
C GLY A 170 -15.08 -5.74 15.51
N TRP A 171 -15.66 -6.00 14.34
CA TRP A 171 -14.94 -6.30 13.12
C TRP A 171 -14.40 -5.01 12.49
N VAL A 172 -13.18 -5.05 11.97
CA VAL A 172 -12.62 -3.93 11.22
C VAL A 172 -13.12 -4.01 9.79
N MET A 173 -13.82 -2.96 9.34
CA MET A 173 -14.43 -2.95 8.00
C MET A 173 -13.47 -2.52 6.90
N ASP A 174 -12.46 -1.72 7.25
CA ASP A 174 -11.46 -1.21 6.30
C ASP A 174 -10.08 -1.81 6.57
N GLY A 175 -9.58 -2.63 5.65
CA GLY A 175 -8.20 -3.15 5.68
C GLY A 175 -7.13 -2.06 5.48
N PRO A 176 -5.83 -2.40 5.60
CA PRO A 176 -4.73 -1.46 5.42
C PRO A 176 -4.80 -0.77 4.05
N ASN A 177 -4.85 0.57 4.03
CA ASN A 177 -4.88 1.36 2.80
C ASN A 177 -3.53 2.07 2.61
N PRO A 178 -2.76 1.76 1.56
CA PRO A 178 -1.48 2.41 1.30
C PRO A 178 -1.64 3.83 0.74
N SER A 179 -2.78 4.16 0.15
CA SER A 179 -2.99 5.42 -0.58
C SER A 179 -3.27 6.62 0.33
N VAL A 180 -3.62 6.39 1.59
CA VAL A 180 -4.01 7.45 2.53
C VAL A 180 -3.47 7.11 3.92
N GLU A 181 -2.96 8.11 4.63
CA GLU A 181 -2.70 7.99 6.05
C GLU A 181 -4.02 7.85 6.81
N ARG A 182 -4.20 6.74 7.52
CA ARG A 182 -5.44 6.47 8.26
C ARG A 182 -5.62 7.48 9.39
N ARG A 183 -6.70 8.25 9.33
CA ARG A 183 -7.15 9.14 10.42
C ARG A 183 -8.37 8.61 11.17
N TYR A 184 -9.11 7.72 10.52
CA TYR A 184 -10.33 7.14 11.04
C TYR A 184 -10.32 5.63 10.85
N MET A 185 -11.07 4.95 11.71
CA MET A 185 -11.34 3.54 11.59
C MET A 185 -12.83 3.30 11.58
N LYS A 186 -13.26 2.44 10.68
CA LYS A 186 -14.61 1.93 10.64
C LYS A 186 -14.64 0.55 11.27
N ILE A 187 -15.52 0.39 12.25
CA ILE A 187 -15.78 -0.89 12.89
C ILE A 187 -17.25 -1.26 12.76
N LEU A 188 -17.54 -2.55 12.61
CA LEU A 188 -18.87 -3.09 12.82
C LEU A 188 -18.93 -3.65 14.26
N PRO A 189 -19.60 -2.97 15.20
CA PRO A 189 -19.56 -3.32 16.60
C PRO A 189 -20.30 -4.63 16.88
N LEU A 190 -19.68 -5.55 17.60
CA LEU A 190 -20.34 -6.73 18.18
C LEU A 190 -20.84 -6.41 19.59
N ILE A 191 -20.04 -5.69 20.35
CA ILE A 191 -20.31 -5.34 21.75
C ILE A 191 -19.82 -3.91 21.99
N SER A 192 -20.56 -3.12 22.76
CA SER A 192 -20.06 -1.85 23.29
C SER A 192 -20.24 -1.77 24.81
N GLY A 193 -19.44 -0.90 25.43
CA GLY A 193 -19.42 -0.78 26.88
C GLY A 193 -18.63 0.43 27.37
N VAL A 194 -18.32 0.43 28.66
CA VAL A 194 -17.54 1.49 29.33
C VAL A 194 -16.50 0.87 30.26
N ARG A 195 -15.31 1.48 30.31
CA ARG A 195 -14.26 1.08 31.24
C ARG A 195 -14.43 1.80 32.57
N GLY A 196 -14.26 1.08 33.68
CA GLY A 196 -14.23 1.67 35.01
C GLY A 196 -13.13 2.73 35.16
N GLU A 197 -13.21 3.56 36.20
CA GLU A 197 -12.30 4.69 36.45
C GLU A 197 -10.81 4.29 36.47
N SER A 198 -10.48 3.10 36.98
CA SER A 198 -9.10 2.60 37.04
C SER A 198 -8.63 1.91 35.75
N PHE A 199 -9.40 1.97 34.66
CA PHE A 199 -9.15 1.20 33.43
C PHE A 199 -9.03 -0.32 33.65
N GLN A 200 -9.47 -0.90 34.77
CA GLN A 200 -9.29 -2.34 35.02
C GLN A 200 -10.48 -3.19 34.59
N ARG A 201 -11.71 -2.74 34.86
CA ARG A 201 -12.93 -3.52 34.57
C ARG A 201 -13.59 -3.04 33.28
N LEU A 202 -13.88 -4.01 32.40
CA LEU A 202 -14.68 -3.84 31.19
C LEU A 202 -16.13 -4.12 31.56
N ASN A 203 -17.00 -3.12 31.42
CA ASN A 203 -18.44 -3.30 31.61
C ASN A 203 -19.11 -3.25 30.24
N PHE A 204 -19.49 -4.40 29.70
CA PHE A 204 -20.27 -4.49 28.48
C PHE A 204 -21.72 -4.08 28.76
N THR A 205 -22.25 -3.16 27.97
CA THR A 205 -23.60 -2.60 28.16
C THR A 205 -24.55 -2.96 27.03
N THR A 206 -24.02 -3.21 25.83
CA THR A 206 -24.82 -3.36 24.63
C THR A 206 -24.22 -4.45 23.76
N PHE A 207 -25.04 -5.45 23.43
CA PHE A 207 -24.72 -6.54 22.52
C PHE A 207 -25.52 -6.35 21.25
N TYR A 208 -24.84 -6.34 20.10
CA TYR A 208 -25.47 -6.05 18.80
C TYR A 208 -25.96 -7.32 18.09
N SER A 209 -25.73 -8.51 18.67
CA SER A 209 -26.14 -9.81 18.11
C SER A 209 -27.62 -9.85 17.77
N ASP A 210 -28.48 -9.36 18.67
CA ASP A 210 -29.93 -9.45 18.52
C ASP A 210 -30.42 -8.56 17.38
N VAL A 211 -29.80 -7.38 17.23
CA VAL A 211 -30.07 -6.45 16.14
C VAL A 211 -29.65 -7.06 14.81
N TYR A 212 -28.46 -7.66 14.74
CA TYR A 212 -27.98 -8.30 13.51
C TYR A 212 -28.81 -9.50 13.10
N ASN A 213 -29.27 -10.31 14.06
CA ASN A 213 -30.18 -11.42 13.77
C ASN A 213 -31.51 -10.92 13.19
N GLN A 214 -32.08 -9.85 13.75
CA GLN A 214 -33.31 -9.23 13.20
C GLN A 214 -33.13 -8.70 11.78
N LEU A 215 -32.00 -8.05 11.48
CA LEU A 215 -31.73 -7.57 10.11
C LEU A 215 -31.67 -8.72 9.10
N ILE A 216 -31.05 -9.84 9.49
CA ILE A 216 -30.98 -11.06 8.67
C ILE A 216 -32.39 -11.62 8.44
N GLU A 217 -33.21 -11.70 9.48
CA GLU A 217 -34.61 -12.15 9.41
C GLU A 217 -35.47 -11.24 8.52
N ASP A 218 -35.27 -9.92 8.61
CA ASP A 218 -35.95 -8.91 7.80
C ASP A 218 -35.49 -8.88 6.33
N GLY A 219 -34.49 -9.70 5.96
CA GLY A 219 -33.93 -9.73 4.62
C GLY A 219 -33.15 -8.46 4.24
N LYS A 220 -32.80 -7.63 5.23
CA LYS A 220 -31.92 -6.48 5.04
C LYS A 220 -30.50 -7.03 4.97
N GLY A 221 -30.02 -7.23 3.75
CA GLY A 221 -28.68 -7.76 3.48
C GLY A 221 -27.54 -6.83 3.93
N GLU A 222 -26.50 -6.66 3.12
CA GLU A 222 -25.31 -5.89 3.51
C GLU A 222 -25.60 -4.43 3.89
N GLU A 223 -26.61 -3.80 3.29
CA GLU A 223 -27.03 -2.42 3.58
C GLU A 223 -27.48 -2.26 5.05
N GLY A 224 -28.13 -3.28 5.61
CA GLY A 224 -28.58 -3.26 7.00
C GLY A 224 -27.41 -3.18 7.98
N PHE A 225 -26.30 -3.87 7.71
CA PHE A 225 -25.12 -3.83 8.57
C PHE A 225 -24.37 -2.50 8.48
N GLN A 226 -24.36 -1.86 7.31
CA GLN A 226 -23.68 -0.58 7.09
C GLN A 226 -24.26 0.54 7.98
N GLU A 227 -25.56 0.48 8.31
CA GLU A 227 -26.21 1.44 9.21
C GLU A 227 -25.65 1.42 10.65
N PHE A 228 -25.01 0.32 11.05
CA PHE A 228 -24.44 0.13 12.39
C PHE A 228 -22.92 0.34 12.44
N GLU A 229 -22.30 0.66 11.31
CA GLU A 229 -20.87 0.96 11.27
C GLU A 229 -20.55 2.20 12.11
N VAL A 230 -19.54 2.08 12.97
CA VAL A 230 -19.06 3.17 13.81
C VAL A 230 -17.73 3.66 13.26
N VAL A 231 -17.66 4.96 12.96
CA VAL A 231 -16.42 5.64 12.54
C VAL A 231 -15.76 6.29 13.75
N ILE A 232 -14.53 5.90 14.03
CA ILE A 232 -13.76 6.31 15.20
C ILE A 232 -12.49 7.04 14.74
N PRO A 233 -12.28 8.30 15.16
CA PRO A 233 -11.01 9.00 14.95
C PRO A 233 -9.86 8.31 15.71
N LEU A 234 -8.72 8.09 15.06
CA LEU A 234 -7.58 7.39 15.70
C LEU A 234 -6.99 8.17 16.87
N ASP A 235 -7.06 9.50 16.85
CA ASP A 235 -6.63 10.35 17.95
C ASP A 235 -7.50 10.16 19.21
N GLN A 236 -8.69 9.57 19.10
CA GLN A 236 -9.56 9.25 20.23
C GLN A 236 -9.30 7.85 20.80
N VAL A 237 -8.53 7.01 20.12
CA VAL A 237 -8.19 5.67 20.59
C VAL A 237 -7.09 5.78 21.65
N ALA A 238 -7.41 5.33 22.86
CA ALA A 238 -6.46 5.26 23.96
C ALA A 238 -5.69 3.92 23.98
N ASN A 239 -6.34 2.82 23.60
CA ASN A 239 -5.74 1.49 23.51
C ASN A 239 -6.51 0.62 22.51
N ALA A 240 -5.80 -0.28 21.82
CA ALA A 240 -6.36 -1.25 20.88
C ALA A 240 -5.62 -2.59 20.97
N HIS A 241 -6.35 -3.69 20.93
CA HIS A 241 -5.78 -5.05 20.82
C HIS A 241 -6.77 -6.00 20.14
N LEU A 242 -6.27 -7.13 19.63
CA LEU A 242 -7.12 -8.20 19.13
C LEU A 242 -7.94 -8.77 20.28
N PHE A 243 -9.18 -9.14 20.00
CA PHE A 243 -10.11 -9.64 20.98
C PHE A 243 -10.58 -11.03 20.59
N ASP A 244 -10.51 -11.95 21.54
CA ASP A 244 -11.16 -13.25 21.44
C ASP A 244 -12.15 -13.37 22.59
N LEU A 245 -13.44 -13.49 22.23
CA LEU A 245 -14.53 -13.58 23.18
C LEU A 245 -14.39 -14.82 24.09
N ASN A 246 -13.96 -15.95 23.52
CA ASN A 246 -13.82 -17.21 24.24
C ASN A 246 -12.74 -17.12 25.31
N THR A 247 -11.59 -16.52 24.96
CA THR A 247 -10.51 -16.28 25.90
C THR A 247 -10.93 -15.28 26.99
N TYR A 248 -11.67 -14.24 26.64
CA TYR A 248 -12.08 -13.22 27.62
C TYR A 248 -13.01 -13.78 28.71
N GLN A 249 -13.97 -14.64 28.34
CA GLN A 249 -14.89 -15.27 29.31
C GLN A 249 -14.16 -16.05 30.40
N ARG A 250 -13.02 -16.66 30.08
CA ARG A 250 -12.19 -17.42 31.05
C ARG A 250 -11.45 -16.54 32.06
N PHE A 251 -11.24 -15.25 31.76
CA PHE A 251 -10.62 -14.30 32.71
C PHE A 251 -11.64 -13.59 33.60
N SER A 252 -12.93 -13.68 33.26
CA SER A 252 -14.04 -13.15 34.06
C SER A 252 -14.63 -14.15 35.07
N GLU A 253 -14.18 -15.41 35.03
CA GLU A 253 -14.33 -16.41 36.10
C GLU A 253 -13.25 -16.22 37.17
#